data_AF-A0A9X2LBW8-F1
#
_entry.id   AF-A0A9X2LBW8-F1
#
_cell.length_a   1.000
_cell.length_b   1.000
_cell.length_c   1.000
_cell.angle_alpha   90.00
_cell.angle_beta   90.00
_cell.angle_gamma   90.00
#
_symmetry.space_group_name_H-M   'P 1'
#
loop_
_entity.id
_entity.type
_entity.pdbx_description
1 polymer ?
#
loop_
_entity_poly.entity_id
_entity_poly.type
_entity_poly.pdbx_seq_one_letter_code
_entity_poly.pdbx_strand_id
1 'polypeptide(L)'
;MRIKQTLAAAAAALIALSAVTACDDKPEPGRGGATIPAGPATPAPQAGPPSAGSTADAQKYLRQHVSCENLATGGPDDVRLRSSTVKSVGGSVAGLGVCSDLRENGAIGIFLTPDMKKFQEAYHRQVMDRIAAGEGAYGLYSRVLVGKDFVAEPTSATTARALAKSGMRVLTCNPTFGVPEGRKKEKALAGSCVLSDFVHTADGPGDGSPEPGASQGGQQKPPANPALPSAGSLSELRKLIASSVDCKRFSTDPETVAIRSIDYEPFIDGDAAAWGVGERGLCGQPGGAQRAHGLVWLDKVDDMAALQSRAKAVQLKEIQENGGRPKATKSMLLLGGNVAIETNDPSSRFGLYQQQFFRLECRPGFTTPQGYRSEKAVVDGCVLTNYEPGGITP
;
A
#
# COMPACT_ATOMS: atom_id res chain seq x y z
N MET A 1 -10.23 -45.89 -46.40
CA MET A 1 -9.11 -45.21 -47.08
C MET A 1 -7.95 -45.20 -46.08
N ARG A 2 -6.91 -46.07 -46.15
CA ARG A 2 -5.75 -46.07 -47.07
C ARG A 2 -5.22 -44.64 -47.27
N ILE A 3 -3.97 -44.23 -47.01
CA ILE A 3 -2.67 -44.91 -46.82
C ILE A 3 -1.69 -43.89 -46.19
N LYS A 4 -0.88 -44.34 -45.21
CA LYS A 4 0.60 -44.21 -45.00
C LYS A 4 1.26 -42.87 -45.43
N GLN A 5 2.20 -42.32 -44.66
CA GLN A 5 3.55 -42.88 -44.51
C GLN A 5 4.24 -42.46 -43.20
N THR A 6 4.70 -43.49 -42.49
CA THR A 6 5.81 -43.52 -41.55
C THR A 6 7.16 -43.50 -42.29
N LEU A 7 8.22 -42.98 -41.64
CA LEU A 7 9.53 -43.60 -41.39
C LEU A 7 10.36 -42.54 -40.61
N ALA A 8 10.68 -42.75 -39.33
CA ALA A 8 11.85 -43.49 -38.81
C ALA A 8 13.17 -42.83 -39.19
N ALA A 9 14.22 -42.76 -38.38
CA ALA A 9 14.52 -43.01 -36.97
C ALA A 9 15.99 -42.58 -36.84
N ALA A 10 16.43 -42.10 -35.67
CA ALA A 10 17.72 -42.48 -35.07
C ALA A 10 18.02 -41.57 -33.88
N ALA A 11 18.07 -42.21 -32.72
CA ALA A 11 18.64 -41.70 -31.50
C ALA A 11 20.17 -41.75 -31.56
N ALA A 12 20.82 -40.79 -30.91
CA ALA A 12 22.10 -41.01 -30.23
C ALA A 12 22.18 -40.07 -29.02
N ALA A 13 21.99 -40.64 -27.84
CA ALA A 13 22.36 -40.04 -26.57
C ALA A 13 23.88 -40.21 -26.37
N LEU A 14 24.54 -39.20 -25.82
CA LEU A 14 25.81 -39.39 -25.12
C LEU A 14 25.88 -38.42 -23.93
N ILE A 15 25.97 -39.07 -22.78
CA ILE A 15 26.05 -38.51 -21.43
C ILE A 15 27.47 -37.99 -21.18
N ALA A 16 27.53 -36.95 -20.36
CA ALA A 16 28.72 -36.29 -19.83
C ALA A 16 29.82 -37.23 -19.31
N LEU A 17 31.07 -36.78 -19.37
CA LEU A 17 32.04 -37.04 -18.31
C LEU A 17 33.04 -35.88 -18.19
N SER A 18 33.09 -35.33 -16.99
CA SER A 18 34.15 -34.50 -16.43
C SER A 18 35.44 -35.30 -16.25
N ALA A 19 36.59 -34.74 -16.64
CA ALA A 19 37.88 -35.13 -16.09
C ALA A 19 38.89 -33.95 -16.14
N VAL A 20 39.44 -33.69 -14.96
CA VAL A 20 40.57 -32.79 -14.67
C VAL A 20 41.87 -33.45 -15.16
N THR A 21 42.69 -32.70 -15.90
CA THR A 21 44.16 -32.84 -15.99
C THR A 21 44.69 -31.40 -16.16
N ALA A 22 45.37 -30.82 -15.18
CA ALA A 22 46.78 -30.99 -14.82
C ALA A 22 47.75 -30.56 -15.95
N CYS A 23 48.24 -29.32 -15.78
CA CYS A 23 49.50 -28.69 -16.22
C CYS A 23 50.41 -29.40 -17.22
N ASP A 24 50.81 -28.68 -18.28
CA ASP A 24 52.23 -28.45 -18.56
C ASP A 24 52.41 -27.24 -19.49
N ASP A 25 52.93 -26.15 -18.94
CA ASP A 25 53.86 -25.27 -19.66
C ASP A 25 54.95 -24.93 -18.65
N LYS A 26 56.09 -25.61 -18.80
CA LYS A 26 57.25 -25.44 -17.92
C LYS A 26 57.94 -24.10 -18.25
N PRO A 27 58.26 -23.29 -17.25
CA PRO A 27 58.96 -22.01 -17.42
C PRO A 27 60.49 -22.21 -17.38
N GLU A 28 61.23 -21.49 -18.22
CA GLU A 28 62.64 -21.18 -17.98
C GLU A 28 62.78 -19.83 -17.24
N PRO A 29 63.86 -19.64 -16.46
CA PRO A 29 63.76 -18.94 -15.19
C PRO A 29 64.15 -17.46 -15.25
N GLY A 30 63.45 -16.68 -14.43
CA GLY A 30 64.09 -15.74 -13.52
C GLY A 30 64.23 -14.30 -13.99
N ARG A 31 63.17 -13.49 -13.79
CA ARG A 31 63.29 -12.06 -13.49
C ARG A 31 62.09 -11.60 -12.67
N GLY A 32 62.27 -11.53 -11.36
CA GLY A 32 61.28 -11.01 -10.44
C GLY A 32 61.28 -9.48 -10.41
N GLY A 33 60.09 -8.92 -10.26
CA GLY A 33 59.89 -7.64 -9.59
C GLY A 33 59.46 -6.45 -10.44
N ALA A 34 58.37 -6.55 -11.20
CA ALA A 34 57.64 -5.38 -11.67
C ALA A 34 56.12 -5.57 -11.46
N THR A 35 55.57 -4.68 -10.65
CA THR A 35 54.16 -4.51 -10.26
C THR A 35 53.20 -4.51 -11.44
N ILE A 36 52.19 -5.38 -11.39
CA ILE A 36 51.07 -5.44 -12.33
C ILE A 36 50.05 -4.34 -11.98
N PRO A 37 49.53 -3.58 -12.96
CA PRO A 37 48.52 -2.54 -12.72
C PRO A 37 47.18 -3.14 -12.28
N ALA A 38 46.52 -2.45 -11.35
CA ALA A 38 45.24 -2.81 -10.79
C ALA A 38 44.15 -2.97 -11.88
N GLY A 39 43.42 -4.08 -11.81
CA GLY A 39 42.22 -4.30 -12.62
C GLY A 39 41.13 -3.26 -12.34
N PRO A 40 40.10 -3.16 -13.21
CA PRO A 40 39.08 -2.14 -13.09
C PRO A 40 38.40 -2.25 -11.73
N ALA A 41 38.56 -1.19 -10.93
CA ALA A 41 37.95 -1.06 -9.63
C ALA A 41 36.43 -1.23 -9.78
N THR A 42 35.87 -2.14 -8.98
CA THR A 42 34.44 -2.20 -8.72
C THR A 42 34.01 -0.78 -8.29
N PRO A 43 33.01 -0.15 -8.94
CA PRO A 43 32.58 1.17 -8.53
C PRO A 43 32.16 1.09 -7.07
N ALA A 44 32.75 1.96 -6.23
CA ALA A 44 32.25 2.18 -4.89
C ALA A 44 30.74 2.49 -4.97
N PRO A 45 29.92 2.06 -3.99
CA PRO A 45 28.49 2.36 -4.00
C PRO A 45 28.31 3.87 -4.16
N GLN A 46 27.73 4.28 -5.29
CA GLN A 46 27.46 5.68 -5.56
C GLN A 46 26.52 6.20 -4.46
N ALA A 47 27.01 7.15 -3.67
CA ALA A 47 26.23 7.82 -2.65
C ALA A 47 25.26 8.80 -3.33
N GLY A 48 24.11 8.29 -3.79
CA GLY A 48 23.05 9.10 -4.38
C GLY A 48 22.09 8.28 -5.26
N PRO A 49 20.91 8.83 -5.57
CA PRO A 49 19.99 8.19 -6.51
C PRO A 49 20.64 8.06 -7.90
N PRO A 50 20.36 6.98 -8.64
CA PRO A 50 20.95 6.74 -9.96
C PRO A 50 20.50 7.79 -10.98
N SER A 51 21.36 8.13 -11.92
CA SER A 51 21.08 9.07 -13.01
C SER A 51 21.17 8.35 -14.36
N ALA A 52 20.30 8.70 -15.30
CA ALA A 52 20.30 8.22 -16.66
C ALA A 52 19.86 9.32 -17.63
N GLY A 53 20.76 9.70 -18.54
CA GLY A 53 20.50 10.76 -19.53
C GLY A 53 19.58 10.34 -20.68
N SER A 54 19.26 9.05 -20.79
CA SER A 54 18.40 8.50 -21.84
C SER A 54 17.64 7.27 -21.36
N THR A 55 16.60 6.86 -22.09
CA THR A 55 15.85 5.62 -21.79
C THR A 55 16.72 4.37 -21.95
N ALA A 56 17.71 4.40 -22.86
CA ALA A 56 18.69 3.34 -23.03
C ALA A 56 19.68 3.26 -21.85
N ASP A 57 20.15 4.39 -21.33
CA ASP A 57 21.00 4.43 -20.13
C ASP A 57 20.24 3.97 -18.89
N ALA A 58 18.96 4.38 -18.77
CA ALA A 58 18.08 3.92 -17.71
C ALA A 58 17.87 2.40 -17.79
N GLN A 59 17.59 1.86 -18.99
CA GLN A 59 17.53 0.41 -19.21
C GLN A 59 18.83 -0.27 -18.78
N LYS A 60 19.99 0.26 -19.20
CA LYS A 60 21.30 -0.30 -18.84
C LYS A 60 21.50 -0.37 -17.33
N TYR A 61 21.10 0.67 -16.60
CA TYR A 61 21.09 0.65 -15.14
C TYR A 61 20.13 -0.40 -14.59
N LEU A 62 18.88 -0.41 -15.03
CA LEU A 62 17.86 -1.35 -14.54
C LEU A 62 18.28 -2.82 -14.73
N ARG A 63 18.94 -3.15 -15.85
CA ARG A 63 19.45 -4.50 -16.15
C ARG A 63 20.52 -5.02 -15.18
N GLN A 64 21.12 -4.14 -14.38
CA GLN A 64 22.02 -4.56 -13.31
C GLN A 64 21.26 -5.19 -12.13
N HIS A 65 19.95 -4.99 -12.04
CA HIS A 65 19.13 -5.36 -10.89
C HIS A 65 17.92 -6.23 -11.25
N VAL A 66 17.34 -6.05 -12.44
CA VAL A 66 16.10 -6.71 -12.88
C VAL A 66 16.16 -7.11 -14.36
N SER A 67 15.21 -7.92 -14.83
CA SER A 67 15.05 -8.14 -16.28
C SER A 67 14.39 -6.90 -16.88
N CYS A 68 15.03 -6.33 -17.90
CA CYS A 68 14.53 -5.17 -18.64
C CYS A 68 15.03 -5.29 -20.07
N GLU A 69 14.43 -6.20 -20.82
CA GLU A 69 14.81 -6.56 -22.19
C GLU A 69 13.84 -5.94 -23.20
N ASN A 70 14.18 -5.96 -24.49
CA ASN A 70 13.29 -5.50 -25.57
C ASN A 70 12.73 -4.09 -25.32
N LEU A 71 13.62 -3.14 -25.06
CA LEU A 71 13.25 -1.74 -24.88
C LEU A 71 12.56 -1.23 -26.15
N ALA A 72 11.30 -0.84 -26.02
CA ALA A 72 10.62 -0.05 -27.01
C ALA A 72 10.68 1.41 -26.61
N THR A 73 11.12 2.25 -27.54
CA THR A 73 11.09 3.70 -27.44
C THR A 73 10.01 4.18 -28.40
N GLY A 74 8.78 4.39 -27.94
CA GLY A 74 7.71 4.80 -28.85
C GLY A 74 6.32 4.78 -28.25
N GLY A 75 5.77 5.98 -28.10
CA GLY A 75 4.34 6.26 -28.03
C GLY A 75 3.67 6.02 -26.67
N PRO A 76 2.76 6.90 -26.23
CA PRO A 76 1.92 6.63 -25.06
C PRO A 76 1.13 5.31 -25.23
N ASP A 77 0.88 4.84 -26.45
CA ASP A 77 -0.08 3.78 -26.74
C ASP A 77 0.45 2.34 -26.61
N ASP A 78 1.67 2.14 -26.12
CA ASP A 78 2.15 0.78 -25.82
C ASP A 78 1.22 0.10 -24.80
N VAL A 79 0.69 -1.08 -25.18
CA VAL A 79 -0.27 -1.85 -24.38
C VAL A 79 0.26 -2.18 -22.99
N ARG A 80 1.60 -2.31 -22.85
CA ARG A 80 2.30 -2.59 -21.58
C ARG A 80 2.20 -1.44 -20.59
N LEU A 81 1.84 -0.23 -21.05
CA LEU A 81 1.69 0.97 -20.23
C LEU A 81 0.22 1.32 -19.93
N ARG A 82 -0.75 0.45 -20.26
CA ARG A 82 -2.18 0.73 -20.03
C ARG A 82 -2.53 0.97 -18.57
N SER A 83 -1.83 0.31 -17.64
CA SER A 83 -2.03 0.46 -16.20
C SER A 83 -1.04 1.43 -15.54
N SER A 84 -0.19 2.10 -16.33
CA SER A 84 0.81 3.02 -15.80
C SER A 84 0.15 4.24 -15.17
N THR A 85 0.47 4.48 -13.90
CA THR A 85 0.05 5.69 -13.17
C THR A 85 0.91 6.89 -13.54
N VAL A 86 2.13 6.66 -14.05
CA VAL A 86 3.07 7.71 -14.45
C VAL A 86 2.70 8.29 -15.83
N LYS A 87 2.21 7.44 -16.75
CA LYS A 87 1.77 7.87 -18.08
C LYS A 87 0.69 8.96 -18.03
N SER A 88 -0.23 8.88 -17.07
CA SER A 88 -1.32 9.86 -16.91
C SER A 88 -0.88 11.20 -16.33
N VAL A 89 0.33 11.29 -15.74
CA VAL A 89 0.83 12.52 -15.10
C VAL A 89 0.98 13.65 -16.13
N GLY A 90 1.38 13.32 -17.37
CA GLY A 90 1.47 14.25 -18.50
C GLY A 90 2.45 15.43 -18.29
N GLY A 91 2.94 16.03 -19.39
CA GLY A 91 3.63 17.35 -19.40
C GLY A 91 4.90 17.55 -18.55
N SER A 92 5.33 16.54 -17.79
CA SER A 92 6.51 16.53 -16.91
C SER A 92 7.53 15.43 -17.29
N VAL A 93 7.15 14.56 -18.24
CA VAL A 93 7.99 13.51 -18.82
C VAL A 93 8.47 13.97 -20.19
N ALA A 94 9.79 13.93 -20.43
CA ALA A 94 10.42 14.33 -21.69
C ALA A 94 10.75 13.14 -22.60
N GLY A 95 10.73 11.92 -22.09
CA GLY A 95 11.01 10.70 -22.85
C GLY A 95 10.36 9.49 -22.20
N LEU A 96 9.92 8.56 -23.05
CA LEU A 96 9.21 7.35 -22.63
C LEU A 96 9.88 6.13 -23.26
N GLY A 97 10.17 5.14 -22.43
CA GLY A 97 10.56 3.80 -22.83
C GLY A 97 9.78 2.76 -22.05
N VAL A 98 9.68 1.56 -22.59
CA VAL A 98 9.15 0.41 -21.85
C VAL A 98 9.92 -0.83 -22.25
N CYS A 99 10.40 -1.57 -21.27
CA CYS A 99 11.07 -2.85 -21.45
C CYS A 99 10.24 -3.98 -20.86
N SER A 100 10.45 -5.19 -21.36
CA SER A 100 9.85 -6.41 -20.84
C SER A 100 10.63 -6.91 -19.62
N ASP A 101 9.89 -7.21 -18.55
CA ASP A 101 10.41 -7.94 -17.40
C ASP A 101 10.15 -9.42 -17.61
N LEU A 102 11.11 -10.11 -18.23
CA LEU A 102 10.94 -11.51 -18.61
C LEU A 102 10.91 -12.45 -17.41
N ARG A 103 11.48 -12.04 -16.27
CA ARG A 103 11.49 -12.88 -15.06
C ARG A 103 10.14 -12.89 -14.37
N GLU A 104 9.48 -11.73 -14.34
CA GLU A 104 8.19 -11.55 -13.65
C GLU A 104 7.00 -11.55 -14.61
N ASN A 105 7.20 -11.90 -15.89
CA ASN A 105 6.19 -11.84 -16.95
C ASN A 105 5.47 -10.48 -17.01
N GLY A 106 6.23 -9.39 -16.85
CA GLY A 106 5.72 -8.03 -16.71
C GLY A 106 6.36 -7.03 -17.65
N ALA A 107 6.19 -5.76 -17.32
CA ALA A 107 6.82 -4.65 -18.01
C ALA A 107 7.35 -3.62 -17.01
N ILE A 108 8.32 -2.82 -17.45
CA ILE A 108 8.83 -1.69 -16.69
C ILE A 108 8.76 -0.46 -17.58
N GLY A 109 7.92 0.50 -17.21
CA GLY A 109 7.90 1.83 -17.82
C GLY A 109 9.10 2.64 -17.34
N ILE A 110 9.75 3.34 -18.26
CA ILE A 110 10.89 4.24 -18.03
C ILE A 110 10.48 5.63 -18.50
N PHE A 111 10.51 6.60 -17.60
CA PHE A 111 10.08 7.97 -17.86
C PHE A 111 11.22 8.93 -17.54
N LEU A 112 11.72 9.65 -18.55
CA LEU A 112 12.73 10.67 -18.33
C LEU A 112 12.08 11.93 -17.79
N THR A 113 12.60 12.43 -16.67
CA THR A 113 12.03 13.55 -15.90
C THR A 113 13.11 14.61 -15.72
N PRO A 114 13.30 15.53 -16.69
CA PRO A 114 14.35 16.54 -16.61
C PRO A 114 14.14 17.51 -15.44
N ASP A 115 12.90 17.63 -14.97
CA ASP A 115 12.54 18.33 -13.74
C ASP A 115 11.80 17.36 -12.80
N MET A 116 12.56 16.71 -11.92
CA MET A 116 12.03 15.76 -10.95
C MET A 116 11.05 16.41 -9.97
N LYS A 117 11.23 17.70 -9.65
CA LYS A 117 10.31 18.41 -8.75
C LYS A 117 8.96 18.56 -9.42
N LYS A 118 8.94 19.06 -10.66
CA LYS A 118 7.71 19.19 -11.46
C LYS A 118 7.01 17.84 -11.65
N PHE A 119 7.78 16.77 -11.87
CA PHE A 119 7.23 15.41 -11.92
C PHE A 119 6.52 15.03 -10.62
N GLN A 120 7.19 15.14 -9.48
CA GLN A 120 6.62 14.77 -8.18
C GLN A 120 5.40 15.65 -7.82
N GLU A 121 5.40 16.93 -8.17
CA GLU A 121 4.26 17.83 -7.95
C GLU A 121 3.05 17.46 -8.83
N ALA A 122 3.29 17.04 -10.07
CA ALA A 122 2.22 16.58 -10.96
C ALA A 122 1.66 15.22 -10.49
N TYR A 123 2.54 14.28 -10.10
CA TYR A 123 2.13 13.00 -9.53
C TYR A 123 1.35 13.17 -8.22
N HIS A 124 1.80 14.08 -7.33
CA HIS A 124 1.08 14.44 -6.11
C HIS A 124 -0.33 14.93 -6.40
N ARG A 125 -0.49 15.89 -7.33
CA ARG A 125 -1.81 16.41 -7.72
C ARG A 125 -2.71 15.29 -8.24
N GLN A 126 -2.20 14.45 -9.15
CA GLN A 126 -2.96 13.30 -9.65
C GLN A 126 -3.43 12.38 -8.51
N VAL A 127 -2.55 12.07 -7.54
CA VAL A 127 -2.92 11.24 -6.39
C VAL A 127 -4.02 11.91 -5.56
N MET A 128 -3.89 13.20 -5.27
CA MET A 128 -4.89 13.94 -4.49
C MET A 128 -6.22 14.08 -5.23
N ASP A 129 -6.20 14.30 -6.54
CA ASP A 129 -7.42 14.40 -7.36
C ASP A 129 -8.18 13.06 -7.37
N ARG A 130 -7.46 11.93 -7.45
CA ARG A 130 -8.06 10.59 -7.38
C ARG A 130 -8.64 10.29 -6.00
N ILE A 131 -7.93 10.66 -4.94
CA ILE A 131 -8.43 10.56 -3.57
C ILE A 131 -9.70 11.41 -3.40
N ALA A 132 -9.70 12.65 -3.90
CA ALA A 132 -10.87 13.54 -3.86
C ALA A 132 -12.05 13.00 -4.69
N ALA A 133 -11.78 12.21 -5.72
CA ALA A 133 -12.78 11.52 -6.54
C ALA A 133 -13.30 10.19 -5.93
N GLY A 134 -12.91 9.84 -4.71
CA GLY A 134 -13.38 8.65 -3.99
C GLY A 134 -12.42 7.46 -4.02
N GLU A 135 -11.21 7.61 -4.59
CA GLU A 135 -10.22 6.54 -4.61
C GLU A 135 -9.19 6.73 -3.50
N GLY A 136 -9.62 6.57 -2.25
CA GLY A 136 -8.78 6.80 -1.08
C GLY A 136 -7.45 6.02 -1.13
N ALA A 137 -7.47 4.74 -1.49
CA ALA A 137 -6.26 3.92 -1.58
C ALA A 137 -5.32 4.29 -2.75
N TYR A 138 -5.69 5.24 -3.62
CA TYR A 138 -4.88 5.59 -4.77
C TYR A 138 -3.50 6.10 -4.35
N GLY A 139 -2.46 5.56 -4.96
CA GLY A 139 -1.07 5.88 -4.62
C GLY A 139 -0.53 5.23 -3.34
N LEU A 140 -1.34 4.47 -2.58
CA LEU A 140 -0.88 3.78 -1.36
C LEU A 140 0.09 2.63 -1.68
N TYR A 141 -0.20 1.89 -2.76
CA TYR A 141 0.62 0.77 -3.26
C TYR A 141 1.50 1.23 -4.44
N SER A 142 2.10 2.42 -4.32
CA SER A 142 2.91 3.01 -5.38
C SER A 142 4.07 2.08 -5.76
N ARG A 143 4.29 1.94 -7.07
CA ARG A 143 5.48 1.30 -7.66
C ARG A 143 6.28 2.31 -8.47
N VAL A 144 6.10 3.60 -8.20
CA VAL A 144 6.83 4.67 -8.89
C VAL A 144 8.19 4.83 -8.24
N LEU A 145 9.24 4.28 -8.85
CA LEU A 145 10.61 4.39 -8.36
C LEU A 145 11.32 5.57 -9.00
N VAL A 146 11.86 6.45 -8.15
CA VAL A 146 12.53 7.69 -8.50
C VAL A 146 14.04 7.50 -8.47
N GLY A 147 14.68 7.80 -9.60
CA GLY A 147 16.11 8.12 -9.72
C GLY A 147 16.35 9.62 -9.61
N LYS A 148 17.48 10.11 -10.13
CA LYS A 148 17.82 11.54 -10.14
C LYS A 148 17.06 12.31 -11.23
N ASP A 149 16.99 11.73 -12.42
CA ASP A 149 16.49 12.33 -13.67
C ASP A 149 15.58 11.39 -14.47
N PHE A 150 15.24 10.23 -13.90
CA PHE A 150 14.29 9.28 -14.49
C PHE A 150 13.46 8.58 -13.42
N VAL A 151 12.35 7.99 -13.87
CA VAL A 151 11.41 7.20 -13.08
C VAL A 151 11.24 5.83 -13.72
N ALA A 152 11.17 4.79 -12.90
CA ALA A 152 10.81 3.44 -13.31
C ALA A 152 9.50 3.02 -12.64
N GLU A 153 8.57 2.48 -13.43
CA GLU A 153 7.30 1.93 -12.93
C GLU A 153 7.16 0.47 -13.39
N PRO A 154 7.64 -0.50 -12.59
CA PRO A 154 7.43 -1.91 -12.87
C PRO A 154 6.00 -2.35 -12.54
N THR A 155 5.48 -3.28 -13.34
CA THR A 155 4.19 -3.92 -13.07
C THR A 155 4.25 -4.92 -11.92
N SER A 156 5.40 -5.52 -11.60
CA SER A 156 5.57 -6.49 -10.51
C SER A 156 6.14 -5.85 -9.24
N ALA A 157 5.60 -6.26 -8.08
CA ALA A 157 6.12 -5.86 -6.78
C ALA A 157 7.52 -6.45 -6.51
N THR A 158 7.83 -7.62 -7.04
CA THR A 158 9.16 -8.24 -6.90
C THR A 158 10.22 -7.38 -7.57
N THR A 159 9.94 -6.91 -8.79
CA THR A 159 10.78 -5.97 -9.53
C THR A 159 10.92 -4.64 -8.80
N ALA A 160 9.82 -4.08 -8.29
CA ALA A 160 9.86 -2.85 -7.50
C ALA A 160 10.79 -2.99 -6.28
N ARG A 161 10.73 -4.13 -5.56
CA ARG A 161 11.61 -4.41 -4.41
C ARG A 161 13.08 -4.51 -4.80
N ALA A 162 13.37 -5.16 -5.93
CA ALA A 162 14.74 -5.26 -6.43
C ALA A 162 15.29 -3.87 -6.81
N LEU A 163 14.47 -3.03 -7.43
CA LEU A 163 14.85 -1.66 -7.77
C LEU A 163 14.97 -0.75 -6.55
N ALA A 164 14.15 -0.90 -5.51
CA ALA A 164 14.31 -0.14 -4.26
C ALA A 164 15.67 -0.43 -3.58
N LYS A 165 16.18 -1.65 -3.71
CA LYS A 165 17.53 -2.04 -3.24
C LYS A 165 18.67 -1.49 -4.10
N SER A 166 18.39 -1.02 -5.32
CA SER A 166 19.41 -0.51 -6.24
C SER A 166 19.90 0.90 -5.91
N GLY A 167 19.19 1.62 -5.04
CA GLY A 167 19.46 3.05 -4.77
C GLY A 167 18.32 3.96 -5.22
N MET A 168 17.38 3.46 -6.01
CA MET A 168 16.11 4.15 -6.28
C MET A 168 15.22 4.20 -5.02
N ARG A 169 14.23 5.11 -5.02
CA ARG A 169 13.25 5.24 -3.93
C ARG A 169 11.83 5.21 -4.47
N VAL A 170 10.94 4.52 -3.78
CA VAL A 170 9.50 4.54 -4.06
C VAL A 170 8.95 5.91 -3.67
N LEU A 171 8.33 6.59 -4.62
CA LEU A 171 7.56 7.81 -4.43
C LEU A 171 6.14 7.46 -4.03
N THR A 172 5.78 7.80 -2.80
CA THR A 172 4.40 7.64 -2.32
C THR A 172 3.86 9.00 -1.89
N CYS A 173 2.74 9.40 -2.49
CA CYS A 173 2.08 10.68 -2.20
C CYS A 173 0.76 10.52 -1.45
N ASN A 174 0.31 9.29 -1.21
CA ASN A 174 -0.90 9.03 -0.44
C ASN A 174 -0.67 9.46 1.03
N PRO A 175 -1.53 10.31 1.62
CA PRO A 175 -1.27 10.91 2.94
C PRO A 175 -1.31 9.88 4.08
N THR A 176 -1.91 8.71 3.84
CA THR A 176 -2.05 7.63 4.83
C THR A 176 -0.78 6.79 4.96
N PHE A 177 0.13 6.92 3.99
CA PHE A 177 1.25 6.03 3.87
C PHE A 177 2.28 6.32 4.97
N GLY A 178 2.43 5.34 5.86
CA GLY A 178 3.52 5.29 6.83
C GLY A 178 4.66 4.44 6.30
N VAL A 179 5.87 5.00 6.27
CA VAL A 179 7.08 4.20 6.07
C VAL A 179 7.34 3.41 7.36
N PRO A 180 7.40 2.07 7.32
CA PRO A 180 7.67 1.28 8.51
C PRO A 180 9.01 1.61 9.17
N GLU A 181 9.12 1.36 10.47
CA GLU A 181 10.37 1.51 11.20
C GLU A 181 11.48 0.63 10.59
N GLY A 182 12.72 1.13 10.62
CA GLY A 182 13.89 0.46 10.04
C GLY A 182 14.03 0.61 8.52
N ARG A 183 13.08 1.25 7.84
CA ARG A 183 13.14 1.54 6.40
C ARG A 183 13.74 2.92 6.14
N LYS A 184 14.45 3.06 5.02
CA LYS A 184 14.99 4.36 4.62
C LYS A 184 13.84 5.28 4.20
N LYS A 185 13.85 6.50 4.74
CA LYS A 185 12.86 7.55 4.46
C LYS A 185 13.58 8.84 4.12
N GLU A 186 13.17 9.45 3.02
CA GLU A 186 13.69 10.70 2.49
C GLU A 186 12.53 11.64 2.17
N LYS A 187 12.75 12.95 2.29
CA LYS A 187 11.74 13.95 1.92
C LYS A 187 11.65 14.01 0.40
N ALA A 188 10.44 13.94 -0.14
CA ALA A 188 10.20 14.20 -1.56
C ALA A 188 10.35 15.70 -1.89
N LEU A 189 10.49 16.00 -3.17
CA LEU A 189 10.54 17.36 -3.71
C LEU A 189 9.15 18.02 -3.78
N ALA A 190 8.08 17.22 -3.72
CA ALA A 190 6.69 17.69 -3.63
C ALA A 190 6.14 17.60 -2.20
N GLY A 191 5.17 18.48 -1.88
CA GLY A 191 4.49 18.49 -0.59
C GLY A 191 3.79 17.16 -0.29
N SER A 192 3.82 16.75 0.99
CA SER A 192 3.22 15.50 1.53
C SER A 192 3.69 14.16 0.95
N CYS A 193 4.46 14.14 -0.15
CA CYS A 193 5.04 12.90 -0.65
C CYS A 193 6.26 12.47 0.18
N VAL A 194 6.54 11.17 0.14
CA VAL A 194 7.71 10.56 0.76
C VAL A 194 8.45 9.69 -0.25
N LEU A 195 9.77 9.68 -0.13
CA LEU A 195 10.65 8.74 -0.82
C LEU A 195 11.08 7.67 0.19
N SER A 196 10.92 6.40 -0.14
CA SER A 196 11.36 5.31 0.76
C SER A 196 11.92 4.11 0.02
N ASP A 197 12.63 3.24 0.73
CA ASP A 197 13.02 1.94 0.17
C ASP A 197 11.93 0.87 0.36
N PHE A 198 10.76 1.22 0.89
CA PHE A 198 9.66 0.30 1.20
C PHE A 198 8.66 0.18 0.03
N VAL A 199 8.33 -1.05 -0.36
CA VAL A 199 7.38 -1.36 -1.45
C VAL A 199 6.12 -1.96 -0.88
N HIS A 200 5.11 -1.12 -0.67
CA HIS A 200 3.83 -1.57 -0.15
C HIS A 200 3.01 -2.35 -1.19
N THR A 201 2.40 -3.46 -0.79
CA THR A 201 1.62 -4.35 -1.65
C THR A 201 0.24 -4.64 -1.08
N ALA A 202 -0.78 -4.70 -1.95
CA ALA A 202 -2.14 -5.07 -1.58
C ALA A 202 -2.29 -6.58 -1.28
N ASP A 203 -1.42 -7.43 -1.82
CA ASP A 203 -1.58 -8.89 -1.85
C ASP A 203 -0.84 -9.66 -0.72
N GLY A 204 -0.69 -9.07 0.47
CA GLY A 204 0.08 -9.70 1.56
C GLY A 204 1.51 -9.18 1.66
N PRO A 205 2.35 -9.80 2.52
CA PRO A 205 3.32 -9.07 3.32
C PRO A 205 4.26 -8.27 2.45
N GLY A 206 4.26 -6.96 2.69
CA GLY A 206 5.30 -6.09 2.23
C GLY A 206 6.67 -6.66 2.61
N ASP A 207 7.68 -6.20 1.92
CA ASP A 207 9.09 -6.44 2.18
C ASP A 207 9.43 -6.44 3.67
N GLY A 208 9.50 -7.64 4.26
CA GLY A 208 10.06 -7.91 5.59
C GLY A 208 9.08 -8.29 6.69
N SER A 209 8.21 -9.30 6.50
CA SER A 209 7.72 -10.07 7.66
C SER A 209 8.93 -10.56 8.48
N PRO A 210 9.06 -10.20 9.76
CA PRO A 210 9.93 -10.95 10.66
C PRO A 210 9.42 -12.39 10.71
N GLU A 211 10.33 -13.36 10.69
CA GLU A 211 9.97 -14.75 10.97
C GLU A 211 9.28 -14.84 12.35
N PRO A 212 8.19 -15.62 12.49
CA PRO A 212 7.55 -15.83 13.77
C PRO A 212 8.49 -16.66 14.66
N GLY A 213 9.26 -16.01 15.53
CA GLY A 213 10.15 -16.73 16.43
C GLY A 213 11.12 -15.94 17.30
N ALA A 214 11.33 -14.64 17.12
CA ALA A 214 12.25 -13.87 17.96
C ALA A 214 11.50 -12.97 18.95
N SER A 215 11.01 -13.57 20.03
CA SER A 215 10.76 -12.83 21.27
C SER A 215 12.10 -12.31 21.79
N GLN A 216 12.34 -10.99 21.73
CA GLN A 216 13.21 -10.34 22.69
C GLN A 216 12.53 -9.09 23.24
N GLY A 217 12.28 -9.16 24.55
CA GLY A 217 11.73 -8.07 25.33
C GLY A 217 12.64 -6.86 25.27
N GLY A 218 12.07 -5.77 24.77
CA GLY A 218 12.61 -4.43 24.89
C GLY A 218 11.42 -3.49 24.92
N GLN A 219 10.93 -3.19 26.13
CA GLN A 219 10.03 -2.06 26.34
C GLN A 219 10.79 -0.80 25.94
N GLN A 220 10.54 -0.27 24.75
CA GLN A 220 10.92 1.08 24.39
C GLN A 220 9.68 1.86 23.95
N LYS A 221 9.44 2.92 24.74
CA LYS A 221 8.31 3.84 24.68
C LYS A 221 8.29 4.54 23.31
N PRO A 222 7.21 4.43 22.53
CA PRO A 222 7.09 5.15 21.26
C PRO A 222 7.11 6.67 21.47
N PRO A 223 7.57 7.47 20.48
CA PRO A 223 7.42 8.93 20.51
C PRO A 223 5.93 9.29 20.52
N ALA A 224 5.58 10.46 21.08
CA ALA A 224 4.21 10.85 21.38
C ALA A 224 3.23 10.67 20.19
N ASN A 225 2.35 9.66 20.30
CA ASN A 225 1.21 9.48 19.42
C ASN A 225 0.30 10.72 19.53
N PRO A 226 -0.14 11.33 18.42
CA PRO A 226 -1.25 12.27 18.47
C PRO A 226 -2.44 11.55 19.13
N ALA A 227 -3.03 12.19 20.13
CA ALA A 227 -4.15 11.65 20.90
C ALA A 227 -5.33 11.30 19.98
N LEU A 228 -6.09 10.27 20.36
CA LEU A 228 -7.28 9.89 19.61
C LEU A 228 -8.29 11.06 19.55
N PRO A 229 -9.00 11.24 18.43
CA PRO A 229 -9.91 12.36 18.25
C PRO A 229 -11.05 12.28 19.24
N SER A 230 -11.47 13.42 19.77
CA SER A 230 -12.51 13.51 20.79
C SER A 230 -13.40 14.70 20.51
N ALA A 231 -14.66 14.63 20.96
CA ALA A 231 -15.63 15.71 20.83
C ALA A 231 -16.49 15.82 22.09
N GLY A 232 -16.82 17.04 22.48
CA GLY A 232 -17.72 17.32 23.60
C GLY A 232 -19.21 17.20 23.24
N SER A 233 -19.54 17.20 21.94
CA SER A 233 -20.92 17.10 21.43
C SER A 233 -20.97 16.56 20.01
N LEU A 234 -22.16 16.16 19.53
CA LEU A 234 -22.36 15.79 18.13
C LEU A 234 -22.03 16.94 17.15
N SER A 235 -22.23 18.20 17.52
CA SER A 235 -21.87 19.35 16.65
C SER A 235 -20.36 19.46 16.46
N GLU A 236 -19.59 19.25 17.51
CA GLU A 236 -18.12 19.22 17.43
C GLU A 236 -17.63 18.01 16.64
N LEU A 237 -18.23 16.83 16.87
CA LEU A 237 -17.90 15.63 16.11
C LEU A 237 -18.16 15.82 14.61
N ARG A 238 -19.27 16.45 14.22
CA ARG A 238 -19.55 16.79 12.82
C ARG A 238 -18.49 17.70 12.19
N LYS A 239 -18.01 18.70 12.94
CA LYS A 239 -16.95 19.60 12.46
C LYS A 239 -15.63 18.84 12.30
N LEU A 240 -15.32 17.98 13.25
CA LEU A 240 -14.11 17.16 13.26
C LEU A 240 -14.03 16.26 12.01
N ILE A 241 -15.16 15.71 11.56
CA ILE A 241 -15.20 14.75 10.45
C ILE A 241 -15.53 15.36 9.09
N ALA A 242 -15.75 16.67 9.02
CA ALA A 242 -16.33 17.34 7.85
C ALA A 242 -15.51 17.18 6.55
N SER A 243 -14.21 16.92 6.64
CA SER A 243 -13.37 16.66 5.47
C SER A 243 -13.50 15.23 4.92
N SER A 244 -14.15 14.34 5.66
CA SER A 244 -14.19 12.89 5.36
C SER A 244 -15.62 12.36 5.22
N VAL A 245 -16.61 13.06 5.76
CA VAL A 245 -18.02 12.64 5.74
C VAL A 245 -18.89 13.81 5.27
N ASP A 246 -19.70 13.60 4.22
CA ASP A 246 -20.76 14.56 3.86
C ASP A 246 -21.91 14.47 4.87
N CYS A 247 -21.95 15.44 5.78
CA CYS A 247 -22.99 15.55 6.79
C CYS A 247 -23.86 16.81 6.62
N LYS A 248 -24.12 17.22 5.37
CA LYS A 248 -25.07 18.31 5.06
C LYS A 248 -26.48 17.98 5.53
N ARG A 249 -26.87 16.71 5.44
CA ARG A 249 -28.12 16.19 5.99
C ARG A 249 -27.81 15.45 7.27
N PHE A 250 -28.29 15.99 8.38
CA PHE A 250 -28.02 15.48 9.72
C PHE A 250 -29.32 15.46 10.51
N SER A 251 -29.53 14.38 11.26
CA SER A 251 -30.68 14.21 12.15
C SER A 251 -30.25 13.56 13.46
N THR A 252 -30.90 13.96 14.54
CA THR A 252 -30.86 13.29 15.85
C THR A 252 -32.24 12.75 16.23
N ASP A 253 -33.19 12.78 15.30
CA ASP A 253 -34.51 12.20 15.50
C ASP A 253 -34.39 10.68 15.73
N PRO A 254 -34.95 10.14 16.83
CA PRO A 254 -34.76 8.73 17.19
C PRO A 254 -35.22 7.74 16.10
N GLU A 255 -36.32 8.03 15.41
CA GLU A 255 -36.81 7.17 14.32
C GLU A 255 -35.85 7.18 13.13
N THR A 256 -35.35 8.37 12.78
CA THR A 256 -34.36 8.55 11.73
C THR A 256 -33.05 7.85 12.05
N VAL A 257 -32.55 7.97 13.28
CA VAL A 257 -31.29 7.36 13.72
C VAL A 257 -31.39 5.83 13.76
N ALA A 258 -32.57 5.28 14.05
CA ALA A 258 -32.82 3.84 14.11
C ALA A 258 -33.04 3.18 12.74
N ILE A 259 -32.96 3.92 11.63
CA ILE A 259 -33.20 3.37 10.29
C ILE A 259 -32.23 2.23 9.96
N ARG A 260 -32.78 1.22 9.28
CA ARG A 260 -32.02 0.14 8.65
C ARG A 260 -32.40 0.08 7.19
N SER A 261 -31.43 -0.19 6.34
CA SER A 261 -31.65 -0.40 4.91
C SER A 261 -30.97 -1.69 4.47
N ILE A 262 -31.42 -2.24 3.35
CA ILE A 262 -30.79 -3.40 2.70
C ILE A 262 -29.29 -3.15 2.51
N ASP A 263 -28.90 -1.92 2.21
CA ASP A 263 -27.50 -1.57 1.96
C ASP A 263 -26.76 -1.07 3.21
N TYR A 264 -27.48 -0.69 4.27
CA TYR A 264 -26.92 0.00 5.45
C TYR A 264 -27.54 -0.55 6.73
N GLU A 265 -26.80 -1.44 7.41
CA GLU A 265 -27.12 -1.92 8.76
C GLU A 265 -26.16 -1.25 9.77
N PRO A 266 -26.66 -0.60 10.84
CA PRO A 266 -25.80 -0.08 11.89
C PRO A 266 -25.08 -1.23 12.61
N PHE A 267 -23.85 -0.98 13.05
CA PHE A 267 -23.09 -1.90 13.89
C PHE A 267 -23.66 -1.91 15.32
N ILE A 268 -23.94 -0.73 15.87
CA ILE A 268 -24.63 -0.54 17.15
C ILE A 268 -26.14 -0.72 16.89
N ASP A 269 -26.61 -1.93 17.13
CA ASP A 269 -28.01 -2.33 17.01
C ASP A 269 -28.72 -2.25 18.37
N GLY A 270 -30.00 -1.87 18.34
CA GLY A 270 -30.85 -1.69 19.52
C GLY A 270 -30.56 -0.42 20.33
N ASP A 271 -30.70 -0.51 21.66
CA ASP A 271 -30.53 0.62 22.57
C ASP A 271 -29.07 1.08 22.65
N ALA A 272 -28.78 2.24 22.07
CA ALA A 272 -27.43 2.82 22.04
C ALA A 272 -26.86 3.13 23.44
N ALA A 273 -27.71 3.48 24.41
CA ALA A 273 -27.27 3.76 25.78
C ALA A 273 -26.68 2.50 26.44
N ALA A 274 -27.23 1.32 26.13
CA ALA A 274 -26.68 0.05 26.59
C ALA A 274 -25.24 -0.19 26.08
N TRP A 275 -24.85 0.41 24.96
CA TRP A 275 -23.50 0.39 24.40
C TRP A 275 -22.59 1.50 24.93
N GLY A 276 -23.05 2.32 25.88
CA GLY A 276 -22.29 3.45 26.43
C GLY A 276 -22.34 4.70 25.56
N VAL A 277 -23.23 4.76 24.57
CA VAL A 277 -23.44 5.96 23.73
C VAL A 277 -24.37 6.94 24.44
N GLY A 278 -23.90 8.18 24.64
CA GLY A 278 -24.67 9.25 25.28
C GLY A 278 -25.45 10.10 24.29
N GLU A 279 -24.88 10.38 23.12
CA GLU A 279 -25.56 11.09 22.03
C GLU A 279 -25.33 10.36 20.72
N ARG A 280 -26.38 10.25 19.90
CA ARG A 280 -26.31 9.63 18.58
C ARG A 280 -26.99 10.49 17.52
N GLY A 281 -26.38 10.58 16.36
CA GLY A 281 -26.93 11.25 15.19
C GLY A 281 -26.65 10.46 13.91
N LEU A 282 -27.36 10.82 12.85
CA LEU A 282 -27.24 10.21 11.53
C LEU A 282 -26.97 11.29 10.49
N CYS A 283 -25.88 11.13 9.74
CA CYS A 283 -25.65 11.82 8.48
C CYS A 283 -26.20 10.98 7.31
N GLY A 284 -26.62 11.65 6.24
CA GLY A 284 -27.01 11.01 4.98
C GLY A 284 -28.49 11.17 4.65
N GLN A 285 -28.97 10.39 3.67
CA GLN A 285 -30.37 10.37 3.30
C GLN A 285 -31.06 9.13 3.90
N PRO A 286 -31.71 9.25 5.08
CA PRO A 286 -32.62 8.21 5.55
C PRO A 286 -33.69 7.98 4.48
N GLY A 287 -34.04 6.71 4.23
CA GLY A 287 -34.94 6.33 3.15
C GLY A 287 -36.31 7.01 3.21
N GLY A 288 -37.02 6.99 2.08
CA GLY A 288 -38.37 7.55 1.91
C GLY A 288 -38.95 7.07 0.59
N ALA A 289 -39.31 7.98 -0.32
CA ALA A 289 -39.63 7.63 -1.71
C ALA A 289 -38.42 7.08 -2.50
N GLN A 290 -37.20 7.24 -1.98
CA GLN A 290 -35.96 6.74 -2.54
C GLN A 290 -35.21 5.85 -1.55
N ARG A 291 -34.30 5.02 -2.08
CA ARG A 291 -33.42 4.16 -1.28
C ARG A 291 -32.48 5.00 -0.42
N ALA A 292 -32.27 4.55 0.82
CA ALA A 292 -31.31 5.19 1.72
C ALA A 292 -29.90 5.15 1.11
N HIS A 293 -29.12 6.21 1.31
CA HIS A 293 -27.75 6.28 0.80
C HIS A 293 -26.87 7.20 1.65
N GLY A 294 -25.58 6.87 1.69
CA GLY A 294 -24.57 7.64 2.40
C GLY A 294 -24.84 7.74 3.90
N LEU A 295 -25.40 6.67 4.51
CA LEU A 295 -25.70 6.67 5.93
C LEU A 295 -24.41 6.56 6.75
N VAL A 296 -24.22 7.51 7.68
CA VAL A 296 -23.10 7.52 8.63
C VAL A 296 -23.62 7.86 10.01
N TRP A 297 -23.50 6.94 10.96
CA TRP A 297 -23.87 7.20 12.36
C TRP A 297 -22.72 7.86 13.09
N LEU A 298 -23.04 8.85 13.91
CA LEU A 298 -22.11 9.59 14.75
C LEU A 298 -22.51 9.39 16.20
N ASP A 299 -21.57 8.92 17.01
CA ASP A 299 -21.80 8.63 18.43
C ASP A 299 -20.82 9.44 19.29
N LYS A 300 -21.35 10.14 20.28
CA LYS A 300 -20.57 10.63 21.43
C LYS A 300 -20.73 9.60 22.54
N VAL A 301 -19.61 9.05 22.98
CA VAL A 301 -19.54 7.86 23.82
C VAL A 301 -19.14 8.27 25.23
N ASP A 302 -20.00 7.97 26.19
CA ASP A 302 -19.77 8.25 27.61
C ASP A 302 -18.99 7.11 28.28
N ASP A 303 -19.17 5.87 27.79
CA ASP A 303 -18.46 4.68 28.28
C ASP A 303 -17.83 3.88 27.12
N MET A 304 -16.57 4.20 26.82
CA MET A 304 -15.81 3.50 25.78
C MET A 304 -15.51 2.04 26.13
N ALA A 305 -15.46 1.68 27.42
CA ALA A 305 -15.22 0.30 27.83
C ALA A 305 -16.45 -0.56 27.55
N ALA A 306 -17.66 -0.05 27.83
CA ALA A 306 -18.92 -0.70 27.46
C ALA A 306 -19.03 -0.89 25.95
N LEU A 307 -18.76 0.16 25.17
CA LEU A 307 -18.83 0.12 23.70
C LEU A 307 -17.90 -0.96 23.13
N GLN A 308 -16.61 -0.90 23.50
CA GLN A 308 -15.63 -1.85 22.96
C GLN A 308 -15.86 -3.28 23.45
N SER A 309 -16.37 -3.48 24.68
CA SER A 309 -16.67 -4.82 25.22
C SER A 309 -17.80 -5.48 24.43
N ARG A 310 -18.86 -4.73 24.12
CA ARG A 310 -19.96 -5.24 23.28
C ARG A 310 -19.51 -5.44 21.84
N ALA A 311 -18.75 -4.51 21.28
CA ALA A 311 -18.20 -4.65 19.93
C ALA A 311 -17.33 -5.91 19.80
N LYS A 312 -16.49 -6.20 20.81
CA LYS A 312 -15.73 -7.46 20.91
C LYS A 312 -16.64 -8.67 20.91
N ALA A 313 -17.67 -8.68 21.76
CA ALA A 313 -18.61 -9.80 21.84
C ALA A 313 -19.32 -10.07 20.49
N VAL A 314 -19.73 -9.00 19.80
CA VAL A 314 -20.32 -9.11 18.46
C VAL A 314 -19.33 -9.68 17.44
N GLN A 315 -18.09 -9.17 17.40
CA GLN A 315 -17.06 -9.69 16.47
C GLN A 315 -16.76 -11.17 16.73
N LEU A 316 -16.61 -11.58 17.99
CA LEU A 316 -16.33 -12.97 18.34
C LEU A 316 -17.49 -13.89 17.95
N LYS A 317 -18.73 -13.43 18.15
CA LYS A 317 -19.93 -14.16 17.69
C LYS A 317 -19.96 -14.28 16.17
N GLU A 318 -19.68 -13.19 15.43
CA GLU A 318 -19.60 -13.22 13.96
C GLU A 318 -18.48 -14.12 13.44
N ILE A 319 -17.36 -14.21 14.17
CA ILE A 319 -16.27 -15.15 13.86
C ILE A 319 -16.76 -16.60 13.98
N GLN A 320 -17.48 -16.92 15.05
CA GLN A 320 -18.02 -18.26 15.30
C GLN A 320 -19.11 -18.64 14.27
N GLU A 321 -20.00 -17.73 13.93
CA GLU A 321 -21.16 -18.00 13.08
C GLU A 321 -20.83 -17.90 11.58
N ASN A 322 -19.98 -16.96 11.16
CA ASN A 322 -19.78 -16.60 9.75
C ASN A 322 -18.30 -16.65 9.30
N GLY A 323 -17.44 -17.37 10.04
CA GLY A 323 -16.01 -17.47 9.71
C GLY A 323 -15.26 -16.13 9.77
N GLY A 324 -15.83 -15.13 10.44
CA GLY A 324 -15.21 -13.83 10.68
C GLY A 324 -15.30 -12.84 9.52
N ARG A 325 -16.18 -13.10 8.55
CA ARG A 325 -16.52 -12.14 7.50
C ARG A 325 -17.75 -11.33 7.93
N PRO A 326 -17.61 -10.02 8.17
CA PRO A 326 -18.78 -9.17 8.42
C PRO A 326 -19.67 -9.15 7.18
N LYS A 327 -20.98 -8.99 7.38
CA LYS A 327 -21.90 -8.76 6.27
C LYS A 327 -21.49 -7.49 5.53
N ALA A 328 -21.47 -7.52 4.20
CA ALA A 328 -21.08 -6.36 3.38
C ALA A 328 -21.96 -5.11 3.64
N THR A 329 -23.20 -5.34 4.08
CA THR A 329 -24.19 -4.30 4.37
C THR A 329 -24.05 -3.72 5.78
N LYS A 330 -23.29 -4.38 6.66
CA LYS A 330 -23.05 -3.92 8.02
C LYS A 330 -21.97 -2.83 8.00
N SER A 331 -22.31 -1.69 8.57
CA SER A 331 -21.37 -0.59 8.77
C SER A 331 -20.19 -1.02 9.63
N MET A 332 -19.03 -0.41 9.38
CA MET A 332 -17.84 -0.63 10.19
C MET A 332 -17.76 0.41 11.28
N LEU A 333 -17.50 -0.03 12.51
CA LEU A 333 -17.33 0.83 13.68
C LEU A 333 -15.89 1.35 13.75
N LEU A 334 -15.72 2.67 13.64
CA LEU A 334 -14.46 3.38 13.78
C LEU A 334 -14.46 4.21 15.07
N LEU A 335 -13.39 4.14 15.85
CA LEU A 335 -13.31 4.67 17.20
C LEU A 335 -12.29 5.80 17.30
N GLY A 336 -12.67 6.86 18.00
CA GLY A 336 -11.79 7.87 18.56
C GLY A 336 -11.61 7.69 20.07
N GLY A 337 -11.30 8.78 20.77
CA GLY A 337 -11.07 8.81 22.22
C GLY A 337 -12.36 8.70 23.03
N ASN A 338 -13.40 9.45 22.67
CA ASN A 338 -14.73 9.41 23.29
C ASN A 338 -15.87 9.48 22.26
N VAL A 339 -15.59 9.05 21.04
CA VAL A 339 -16.51 9.15 19.90
C VAL A 339 -16.40 7.88 19.05
N ALA A 340 -17.50 7.53 18.38
CA ALA A 340 -17.52 6.47 17.38
C ALA A 340 -18.26 6.92 16.12
N ILE A 341 -17.88 6.33 14.99
CA ILE A 341 -18.46 6.60 13.68
C ILE A 341 -18.70 5.26 13.00
N GLU A 342 -19.89 5.09 12.43
CA GLU A 342 -20.25 3.87 11.71
C GLU A 342 -20.54 4.20 10.25
N THR A 343 -19.81 3.57 9.34
CA THR A 343 -20.07 3.69 7.90
C THR A 343 -19.62 2.46 7.12
N ASN A 344 -20.37 2.12 6.08
CA ASN A 344 -20.01 1.12 5.08
C ASN A 344 -19.37 1.75 3.83
N ASP A 345 -19.28 3.08 3.73
CA ASP A 345 -18.64 3.77 2.61
C ASP A 345 -17.10 3.74 2.71
N PRO A 346 -16.39 3.07 1.79
CA PRO A 346 -14.94 2.94 1.85
C PRO A 346 -14.20 4.29 1.81
N SER A 347 -14.74 5.28 1.08
CA SER A 347 -14.14 6.62 0.97
C SER A 347 -14.18 7.37 2.30
N SER A 348 -15.33 7.32 2.98
CA SER A 348 -15.52 7.89 4.31
C SER A 348 -14.60 7.22 5.32
N ARG A 349 -14.54 5.87 5.37
CA ARG A 349 -13.64 5.15 6.28
C ARG A 349 -12.19 5.54 6.08
N PHE A 350 -11.76 5.62 4.82
CA PHE A 350 -10.41 6.04 4.48
C PHE A 350 -10.07 7.43 5.01
N GLY A 351 -10.96 8.42 4.79
CA GLY A 351 -10.79 9.76 5.32
C GLY A 351 -10.73 9.77 6.85
N LEU A 352 -11.60 8.99 7.51
CA LEU A 352 -11.64 8.86 8.96
C LEU A 352 -10.35 8.25 9.54
N TYR A 353 -9.71 7.30 8.84
CA TYR A 353 -8.38 6.81 9.22
C TYR A 353 -7.31 7.92 9.22
N GLN A 354 -7.42 8.90 8.31
CA GLN A 354 -6.52 10.07 8.29
C GLN A 354 -6.75 10.98 9.47
N GLN A 355 -8.00 11.07 9.90
CA GLN A 355 -8.40 11.78 11.08
C GLN A 355 -8.19 10.99 12.37
N GLN A 356 -7.46 9.87 12.34
CA GLN A 356 -7.07 9.07 13.52
C GLN A 356 -8.24 8.34 14.20
N PHE A 357 -9.33 8.10 13.47
CA PHE A 357 -10.33 7.11 13.86
C PHE A 357 -9.86 5.73 13.42
N PHE A 358 -10.09 4.69 14.22
CA PHE A 358 -9.56 3.36 13.94
C PHE A 358 -10.62 2.28 14.14
N ARG A 359 -10.57 1.21 13.33
CA ARG A 359 -11.44 0.06 13.56
C ARG A 359 -10.98 -0.68 14.81
N LEU A 360 -11.92 -1.21 15.58
CA LEU A 360 -11.62 -2.18 16.62
C LEU A 360 -11.45 -3.56 16.00
N GLU A 361 -10.33 -4.24 16.26
CA GLU A 361 -10.08 -5.62 15.83
C GLU A 361 -9.79 -6.49 17.05
N CYS A 362 -10.62 -7.50 17.24
CA CYS A 362 -10.63 -8.36 18.43
C CYS A 362 -10.43 -9.85 18.10
N ARG A 363 -10.14 -10.20 16.85
CA ARG A 363 -9.90 -11.60 16.46
C ARG A 363 -8.70 -12.16 17.24
N PRO A 364 -8.84 -13.33 17.87
CA PRO A 364 -7.73 -13.97 18.58
C PRO A 364 -6.52 -14.16 17.67
N GLY A 365 -5.34 -13.78 18.16
CA GLY A 365 -4.08 -13.89 17.43
C GLY A 365 -3.89 -12.85 16.32
N PHE A 366 -4.79 -11.88 16.16
CA PHE A 366 -4.58 -10.80 15.20
C PHE A 366 -3.39 -9.92 15.60
N THR A 367 -2.52 -9.66 14.64
CA THR A 367 -1.45 -8.67 14.73
C THR A 367 -1.61 -7.68 13.60
N THR A 368 -1.58 -6.38 13.90
CA THR A 368 -1.62 -5.33 12.89
C THR A 368 -0.48 -5.53 11.90
N PRO A 369 -0.75 -5.65 10.58
CA PRO A 369 0.31 -5.82 9.60
C PRO A 369 1.25 -4.62 9.58
N GLN A 370 2.50 -4.86 9.22
CA GLN A 370 3.50 -3.81 9.14
C GLN A 370 3.08 -2.71 8.14
N GLY A 371 3.30 -1.45 8.51
CA GLY A 371 2.89 -0.27 7.72
C GLY A 371 1.49 0.26 8.07
N TYR A 372 0.72 -0.50 8.85
CA TYR A 372 -0.53 -0.02 9.44
C TYR A 372 -0.30 0.46 10.87
N ARG A 373 -1.09 1.45 11.27
CA ARG A 373 -1.07 1.97 12.62
C ARG A 373 -1.89 1.05 13.53
N SER A 374 -1.39 0.90 14.75
CA SER A 374 -2.09 0.29 15.86
C SER A 374 -2.08 1.20 17.08
N GLU A 375 -3.19 1.23 17.79
CA GLU A 375 -3.32 1.87 19.10
C GLU A 375 -3.91 0.86 20.09
N LYS A 376 -3.61 1.08 21.38
CA LYS A 376 -4.15 0.24 22.44
C LYS A 376 -5.67 0.45 22.54
N ALA A 377 -6.43 -0.64 22.51
CA ALA A 377 -7.85 -0.62 22.83
C ALA A 377 -8.06 -0.51 24.36
N VAL A 378 -9.22 -0.03 24.79
CA VAL A 378 -9.60 0.01 26.21
C VAL A 378 -9.84 -1.40 26.75
N VAL A 379 -10.31 -2.31 25.89
CA VAL A 379 -10.57 -3.71 26.24
C VAL A 379 -9.42 -4.63 25.87
N ASP A 380 -9.10 -5.57 26.74
CA ASP A 380 -8.01 -6.51 26.55
C ASP A 380 -8.25 -7.45 25.36
N GLY A 381 -7.17 -7.79 24.66
CA GLY A 381 -7.20 -8.68 23.50
C GLY A 381 -7.80 -8.05 22.24
N CYS A 382 -7.97 -6.72 22.21
CA CYS A 382 -8.32 -5.98 21.02
C CYS A 382 -7.26 -4.91 20.71
N VAL A 383 -7.24 -4.48 19.46
CA VAL A 383 -6.38 -3.39 18.98
C VAL A 383 -7.21 -2.44 18.13
N LEU A 384 -6.88 -1.15 18.18
CA LEU A 384 -7.40 -0.16 17.26
C LEU A 384 -6.46 -0.10 16.06
N THR A 385 -6.96 -0.25 14.82
CA THR A 385 -6.09 -0.22 13.64
C THR A 385 -6.76 0.43 12.42
N ASN A 386 -5.95 0.99 11.51
CA ASN A 386 -6.38 1.48 10.20
C ASN A 386 -6.21 0.44 9.08
N TYR A 387 -5.85 -0.80 9.41
CA TYR A 387 -5.92 -1.90 8.47
C TYR A 387 -7.39 -2.16 8.07
N GLU A 388 -7.66 -2.76 6.90
CA GLU A 388 -8.96 -3.37 6.50
C GLU A 388 -8.68 -4.67 5.71
N PRO A 389 -9.20 -5.85 6.12
CA PRO A 389 -8.94 -7.09 5.39
C PRO A 389 -9.71 -7.07 4.06
N GLY A 390 -9.04 -7.31 2.94
CA GLY A 390 -9.62 -7.21 1.60
C GLY A 390 -9.30 -5.90 0.87
N GLY A 391 -8.60 -4.97 1.54
CA GLY A 391 -8.25 -3.67 0.97
C GLY A 391 -9.44 -2.71 0.93
N ILE A 392 -9.14 -1.42 0.78
CA ILE A 392 -10.15 -0.39 0.52
C ILE A 392 -10.40 -0.42 -0.98
N THR A 393 -11.22 -1.37 -1.44
CA THR A 393 -11.70 -1.39 -2.83
C THR A 393 -12.89 -0.43 -2.96
N PRO A 394 -12.88 0.47 -3.97
CA PRO A 394 -14.04 1.27 -4.37
C PRO A 394 -15.28 0.42 -4.66
#